data_AF-A0A1H0I8Y8-F1
#
_entry.id   AF-A0A1H0I8Y8-F1
#
_cell.length_a   1.000
_cell.length_b   1.000
_cell.length_c   1.000
_cell.angle_alpha   90.00
_cell.angle_beta   90.00
_cell.angle_gamma   90.00
#
_symmetry.space_group_name_H-M   'P 1'
#
loop_
_entity.id
_entity.type
_entity.pdbx_description
1 polymer ?
#
loop_
_entity_poly.entity_id
_entity_poly.type
_entity_poly.pdbx_seq_one_letter_code
_entity_poly.pdbx_strand_id
1 'polypeptide(L)' 'MFFLGVSGHSLYQRIKRYDKPTEQRQEDDDLQAENRRLKAELKRVSEERDLLKKATAYFARDSD' A
#
# COMPACT_ATOMS: atom_id res chain seq x y z
N MET A 1 15.92 -42.72 -1.66
CA MET A 1 16.59 -41.56 -1.03
C MET A 1 16.09 -40.32 -1.73
N PHE A 2 15.04 -39.68 -1.18
CA PHE A 2 14.43 -38.48 -1.76
C PHE A 2 15.38 -37.30 -1.53
N PHE A 3 16.17 -36.95 -2.56
CA PHE A 3 17.02 -35.77 -2.53
C PHE A 3 16.13 -34.52 -2.49
N LEU A 4 16.19 -33.83 -1.34
CA LEU A 4 15.72 -32.48 -1.06
C LEU A 4 14.18 -32.29 -1.14
N GLY A 5 13.56 -32.05 0.01
CA GLY A 5 12.13 -31.78 0.19
C GLY A 5 11.63 -30.46 -0.41
N VAL A 6 12.01 -30.17 -1.65
CA VAL A 6 11.57 -29.01 -2.43
C VAL A 6 10.85 -29.57 -3.65
N SER A 7 9.52 -29.57 -3.62
CA SER A 7 8.73 -30.04 -4.77
C SER A 7 9.08 -29.23 -6.01
N GLY A 8 9.04 -29.84 -7.20
CA GLY A 8 9.34 -29.15 -8.46
C GLY A 8 8.52 -27.86 -8.65
N HIS A 9 7.33 -27.80 -8.04
CA HIS A 9 6.49 -26.61 -7.95
C HIS A 9 7.15 -25.44 -7.18
N SER A 10 7.80 -25.72 -6.05
CA SER A 10 8.53 -24.72 -5.25
C SER A 10 9.76 -24.19 -6.00
N LEU A 11 10.47 -25.05 -6.73
CA LEU A 11 11.59 -24.64 -7.58
C LEU A 11 11.11 -23.80 -8.77
N TYR A 12 10.04 -24.21 -9.43
CA TYR A 12 9.44 -23.47 -10.54
C TYR A 12 8.94 -22.08 -10.11
N GLN A 13 8.30 -21.98 -8.94
CA GLN A 13 7.90 -20.69 -8.38
C GLN A 13 9.10 -19.79 -8.08
N ARG A 14 10.22 -20.34 -7.59
CA ARG A 14 11.44 -19.57 -7.36
C ARG A 14 12.01 -19.04 -8.66
N ILE A 15 12.17 -19.90 -9.67
CA ILE A 15 12.68 -19.51 -10.99
C ILE A 15 11.82 -18.39 -11.58
N LYS A 16 10.50 -18.53 -11.57
CA LYS A 16 9.56 -17.51 -12.09
C LYS A 16 9.65 -16.16 -11.37
N ARG A 17 9.99 -16.14 -10.07
CA ARG A 17 10.19 -14.87 -9.33
C ARG A 17 11.52 -14.19 -9.67
N TYR A 18 12.55 -14.96 -10.02
CA TYR A 18 13.85 -14.44 -10.46
C TYR A 18 13.89 -14.13 -11.97
N ASP A 19 12.91 -14.61 -12.74
CA ASP A 19 12.73 -14.35 -14.17
C ASP A 19 12.00 -13.03 -14.49
N LYS A 20 11.50 -12.33 -13.45
CA LYS A 20 11.01 -10.95 -13.65
C LYS A 20 12.21 -10.03 -13.92
N PRO A 21 12.24 -9.26 -15.02
CA PRO A 21 13.27 -8.29 -15.31
C PRO A 21 13.45 -7.29 -14.17
N THR A 22 14.69 -6.90 -13.88
CA THR A 22 15.05 -5.96 -12.81
C THR A 22 14.28 -4.64 -12.91
N GLU A 23 14.01 -4.17 -14.14
CA GLU A 23 13.22 -2.97 -14.43
C GLU A 23 11.79 -3.06 -13.89
N GLN A 24 11.14 -4.22 -14.06
CA GLN A 24 9.78 -4.46 -13.58
C GLN A 24 9.71 -4.54 -12.06
N ARG A 25 10.81 -4.95 -11.42
CA ARG A 25 10.91 -4.96 -9.96
C ARG A 25 11.09 -3.54 -9.40
N GLN A 26 11.87 -2.70 -10.08
CA GLN A 26 12.02 -1.29 -9.76
C GLN A 26 10.70 -0.53 -9.92
N GLU A 27 9.98 -0.77 -11.01
CA GLU A 27 8.65 -0.19 -11.27
C GLU A 27 7.63 -0.62 -10.19
N ASP A 28 7.61 -1.90 -9.82
CA ASP A 28 6.76 -2.41 -8.73
C ASP A 28 7.07 -1.70 -7.38
N ASP A 29 8.35 -1.45 -7.09
CA ASP A 29 8.80 -0.77 -5.86
C ASP A 29 8.45 0.73 -5.85
N ASP A 30 8.62 1.40 -6.99
CA ASP A 30 8.28 2.81 -7.18
C ASP A 30 6.77 3.03 -7.06
N LEU A 31 5.96 2.17 -7.69
CA LEU A 31 4.49 2.16 -7.56
C LEU A 31 4.05 1.95 -6.11
N GLN A 32 4.73 1.07 -5.36
CA GLN A 32 4.44 0.89 -3.93
C GLN A 32 4.80 2.13 -3.10
N ALA A 33 5.91 2.79 -3.40
CA ALA A 33 6.31 4.02 -2.73
C ALA A 33 5.27 5.13 -2.96
N GLU A 34 4.82 5.30 -4.20
CA GLU A 34 3.77 6.25 -4.55
C GLU A 34 2.45 5.90 -3.87
N ASN A 35 2.05 4.61 -3.85
CA ASN A 35 0.84 4.17 -3.16
C ASN A 35 0.88 4.50 -1.65
N ARG A 36 2.04 4.32 -0.99
CA ARG A 36 2.23 4.69 0.42
C ARG A 36 2.07 6.20 0.62
N ARG A 37 2.68 7.01 -0.26
CA ARG A 37 2.56 8.47 -0.22
C ARG A 37 1.10 8.92 -0.37
N LEU A 38 0.41 8.42 -1.40
CA LEU A 38 -0.98 8.78 -1.68
C LEU A 38 -1.91 8.40 -0.53
N LYS A 39 -1.71 7.23 0.09
CA LYS A 39 -2.47 6.82 1.29
C LYS A 39 -2.26 7.77 2.47
N ALA A 40 -1.03 8.23 2.69
CA ALA A 40 -0.72 9.17 3.76
C ALA A 40 -1.39 10.54 3.53
N GLU A 41 -1.35 11.03 2.29
CA GLU A 41 -1.98 12.29 1.90
C GLU A 41 -3.51 12.21 2.03
N LEU A 42 -4.11 11.12 1.55
CA LEU A 42 -5.54 10.87 1.68
C LEU A 42 -5.99 10.84 3.14
N LYS A 43 -5.21 10.19 4.01
CA LYS A 43 -5.48 10.16 5.45
C LYS A 43 -5.46 11.56 6.05
N ARG A 44 -4.41 12.34 5.78
CA ARG A 44 -4.28 13.71 6.26
C ARG A 44 -5.45 14.59 5.82
N VAL A 45 -5.79 14.59 4.53
CA VAL A 45 -6.91 15.39 4.00
C VAL A 45 -8.25 14.95 4.60
N SER A 46 -8.43 13.65 4.86
CA SER A 46 -9.62 13.14 5.53
C SER A 46 -9.73 13.64 6.97
N GLU A 47 -8.62 13.65 7.71
CA GLU A 47 -8.55 14.18 9.08
C GLU A 47 -8.85 15.69 9.12
N GLU A 48 -8.26 16.48 8.21
CA GLU A 48 -8.52 17.91 8.09
C GLU A 48 -10.00 18.20 7.83
N ARG A 49 -10.61 17.48 6.87
CA ARG A 49 -12.05 17.59 6.59
C ARG A 49 -12.90 17.23 7.81
N ASP A 50 -12.53 16.20 8.55
CA ASP A 50 -13.30 15.75 9.70
C ASP A 50 -13.19 16.74 10.87
N LEU A 51 -12.05 17.41 11.03
CA LEU A 51 -11.90 18.53 11.96
C LEU A 51 -12.78 19.71 11.57
N LEU A 52 -12.82 20.09 10.28
CA LEU A 52 -13.69 21.16 9.81
C LEU A 52 -15.17 20.84 10.06
N LYS A 53 -15.61 19.62 9.77
CA LYS A 53 -16.98 19.18 10.07
C LYS A 53 -17.32 19.30 11.56
N LYS A 54 -16.40 18.90 12.44
CA LYS A 54 -16.58 19.03 13.89
C LYS A 54 -16.69 20.50 14.32
N ALA A 55 -15.84 21.36 13.77
CA ALA A 55 -15.89 22.80 14.05
C ALA A 55 -17.23 23.42 13.59
N THR A 56 -17.68 23.13 12.37
CA THR A 56 -18.98 23.60 11.88
C THR A 56 -20.13 23.14 12.78
N ALA A 57 -20.13 21.87 13.20
CA ALA A 57 -21.17 21.34 14.09
C ALA A 57 -21.14 21.99 15.48
N TYR A 58 -19.96 22.29 16.01
CA TYR A 58 -19.80 23.01 17.27
C TYR A 58 -20.38 24.43 17.17
N PHE A 59 -19.98 25.21 16.17
CA PHE A 59 -20.47 26.58 16.00
C PHE A 59 -21.96 26.67 15.69
N ALA A 60 -22.52 25.72 14.94
CA ALA A 60 -23.96 25.67 14.69
C ALA A 60 -24.77 25.49 15.99
N ARG A 61 -24.24 24.75 16.96
CA ARG A 61 -24.89 24.51 18.27
C ARG A 61 -24.73 25.68 19.25
N ASP A 62 -23.63 26.42 19.16
CA ASP A 62 -23.37 27.60 20.00
C ASP A 62 -24.09 28.87 19.50
N SER A 63 -24.68 28.81 18.30
CA SER A 63 -25.39 29.95 17.66
C SER A 63 -26.92 29.89 17.83
N ASP A 64 -27.45 28.84 18.48
CA ASP A 64 -28.86 28.68 18.90
C ASP A 64 -29.04 29.13 20.36
#